data_AF-A0A3D1H8U8-F1
#
_entry.id   AF-A0A3D1H8U8-F1
#
_cell.length_a   1.000
_cell.length_b   1.000
_cell.length_c   1.000
_cell.angle_alpha   90.00
_cell.angle_beta   90.00
_cell.angle_gamma   90.00
#
_symmetry.space_group_name_H-M   'P 1'
#
loop_
_entity.id
_entity.type
_entity.pdbx_description
1 polymer ?
#
loop_
_entity_poly.entity_id
_entity_poly.type
_entity_poly.pdbx_seq_one_letter_code
_entity_poly.pdbx_strand_id
1 'polypeptide(L)'
;SILIDEARIPLVIAGDVAVHEDESTADVYEKTKALGEGDFEFDEESRNVYLTDSGSDKAERIFSAKNIYSEKNANLLAKITACIKAREILKEDKDYIVRDGKIVLIDEFTGRAAVGRVFPGELQPACEAKHGLKITSRGRIMGNIALQYFARLYPKMSGMTGTAEPAREEFEKIYGILTEIIPT
;
A
#
# COMPACT_ATOMS: atom_id res chain seq x y z
N SER A 1 0.74 -17.85 -24.97
CA SER A 1 0.53 -16.41 -24.72
C SER A 1 -0.35 -16.16 -23.52
N ILE A 2 -1.66 -15.90 -23.64
CA ILE A 2 -2.44 -15.33 -22.51
C ILE A 2 -2.48 -16.26 -21.28
N LEU A 3 -2.94 -17.50 -21.44
CA LEU A 3 -3.12 -18.43 -20.31
C LEU A 3 -1.81 -19.08 -19.81
N ILE A 4 -0.66 -18.78 -20.41
CA ILE A 4 0.63 -19.37 -20.00
C ILE A 4 1.62 -18.25 -19.65
N ASP A 5 1.93 -17.41 -20.63
CA ASP A 5 2.95 -16.36 -20.52
C ASP A 5 2.43 -15.18 -19.69
N GLU A 6 1.26 -14.64 -20.05
CA GLU A 6 0.66 -13.48 -19.36
C GLU A 6 0.06 -13.88 -18.00
N ALA A 7 -0.30 -15.15 -17.83
CA ALA A 7 -0.87 -15.64 -16.58
C ALA A 7 0.09 -15.58 -15.39
N ARG A 8 1.38 -15.31 -15.63
CA ARG A 8 2.39 -15.12 -14.58
C ARG A 8 2.23 -13.80 -13.81
N ILE A 9 1.56 -12.82 -14.42
CA ILE A 9 1.31 -11.51 -13.80
C ILE A 9 -0.18 -11.45 -13.42
N PRO A 10 -0.53 -11.18 -12.16
CA PRO A 10 -1.93 -11.06 -11.78
C PRO A 10 -2.57 -9.83 -12.43
N LEU A 11 -3.87 -9.92 -12.71
CA LEU A 11 -4.66 -8.76 -13.08
C LEU A 11 -4.83 -7.90 -11.84
N VAL A 12 -4.44 -6.62 -11.94
CA VAL A 12 -4.50 -5.66 -10.84
C VAL A 12 -5.37 -4.50 -11.27
N ILE A 13 -6.38 -4.18 -10.46
CA ILE A 13 -7.12 -2.92 -10.56
C ILE A 13 -6.52 -1.97 -9.55
N ALA A 14 -5.81 -0.97 -10.06
CA ALA A 14 -5.36 0.18 -9.29
C ALA A 14 -6.23 1.37 -9.67
N GLY A 15 -6.70 2.09 -8.66
CA GLY A 15 -7.40 3.35 -8.83
C GLY A 15 -6.81 4.38 -7.89
N ASP A 16 -6.80 5.63 -8.33
CA ASP A 16 -6.79 6.73 -7.37
C ASP A 16 -8.12 6.64 -6.65
N VAL A 17 -8.10 6.25 -5.37
CA VAL A 17 -9.26 6.52 -4.53
C VAL A 17 -9.35 8.03 -4.53
N ALA A 18 -10.41 8.57 -5.14
CA ALA A 18 -10.73 9.98 -4.99
C ALA A 18 -10.62 10.23 -3.50
N VAL A 19 -9.63 11.05 -3.12
CA VAL A 19 -9.44 11.45 -1.74
C VAL A 19 -10.77 12.09 -1.40
N HIS A 20 -11.63 11.35 -0.68
CA HIS A 20 -12.75 11.95 0.00
C HIS A 20 -12.19 13.15 0.76
N GLU A 21 -13.01 14.17 1.01
CA GLU A 21 -12.66 15.46 1.62
C GLU A 21 -11.99 15.37 3.02
N ASP A 22 -11.38 14.24 3.39
CA ASP A 22 -10.40 14.07 4.44
C ASP A 22 -9.27 15.09 4.29
N GLU A 23 -8.91 15.70 5.42
CA GLU A 23 -7.79 16.61 5.54
C GLU A 23 -6.53 16.06 4.85
N SER A 24 -5.84 16.96 4.12
CA SER A 24 -4.56 16.65 3.51
C SER A 24 -3.64 16.07 4.58
N THR A 25 -2.86 15.04 4.24
CA THR A 25 -1.88 14.48 5.19
C THR A 25 -0.91 15.55 5.69
N ALA A 26 -0.69 16.63 4.91
CA ALA A 26 0.07 17.81 5.35
C ALA A 26 -0.61 18.55 6.52
N ASP A 27 -1.93 18.78 6.43
CA ASP A 27 -2.69 19.46 7.48
C ASP A 27 -2.76 18.60 8.75
N VAL A 28 -2.95 17.28 8.57
CA VAL A 28 -2.89 16.31 9.67
C VAL A 28 -1.53 16.33 10.34
N TYR A 29 -0.45 16.33 9.54
CA TYR A 29 0.91 16.40 10.08
C TYR A 29 1.13 17.66 10.92
N GLU A 30 0.73 18.84 10.43
CA GLU A 30 0.83 20.09 11.18
C GLU A 30 0.05 20.04 12.51
N LYS A 31 -1.19 19.54 12.49
CA LYS A 31 -2.00 19.38 13.69
C LYS A 31 -1.42 18.37 14.69
N THR A 32 -0.83 17.27 14.22
CA THR A 32 -0.19 16.28 15.09
C THR A 32 1.01 16.84 15.85
N LYS A 33 1.62 17.96 15.44
CA LYS A 33 2.66 18.65 16.23
C LYS A 33 2.19 19.09 17.62
N ALA A 34 0.88 19.27 17.82
CA ALA A 34 0.33 19.58 19.14
C ALA A 34 0.30 18.35 20.08
N LEU A 35 0.41 17.13 19.55
CA LEU A 35 0.55 15.89 20.32
C LEU A 35 2.02 15.69 20.69
N GLY A 36 2.32 15.64 21.98
CA GLY A 36 3.67 15.58 22.52
C GLY A 36 3.94 14.30 23.31
N GLU A 37 5.04 14.29 24.05
CA GLU A 37 5.39 13.16 24.93
C GLU A 37 4.26 12.88 25.94
N GLY A 38 3.83 11.61 26.02
CA GLY A 38 2.71 11.16 26.87
C GLY A 38 1.35 11.12 26.18
N ASP A 39 1.20 11.72 24.98
CA ASP A 39 -0.02 11.59 24.16
C ASP A 39 -0.01 10.29 23.31
N PHE A 40 1.13 9.61 23.24
CA PHE A 40 1.28 8.36 22.51
C PHE A 40 2.34 7.47 23.15
N GLU A 41 2.22 6.18 22.88
CA GLU A 41 3.15 5.14 23.29
C GLU A 41 3.68 4.41 22.06
N PHE A 42 4.92 3.93 22.19
CA PHE A 42 5.59 3.14 21.17
C PHE A 42 5.63 1.69 21.61
N ASP A 43 5.18 0.83 20.70
CA ASP A 43 5.47 -0.58 20.78
C ASP A 43 6.73 -0.85 19.96
N GLU A 44 7.85 -1.06 20.65
CA GLU A 44 9.14 -1.33 20.01
C GLU A 44 9.15 -2.68 19.27
N GLU A 45 8.36 -3.65 19.71
CA GLU A 45 8.31 -4.99 19.13
C GLU A 45 7.59 -4.96 17.77
N SER A 46 6.43 -4.29 17.71
CA SER A 46 5.67 -4.14 16.46
C SER A 46 6.06 -2.90 15.64
N ARG A 47 6.98 -2.06 16.15
CA ARG A 47 7.34 -0.74 15.61
C ARG A 47 6.09 0.13 15.34
N ASN A 48 5.08 0.07 16.21
CA ASN A 48 3.83 0.81 16.06
C ASN A 48 3.68 1.92 17.10
N VAL A 49 2.75 2.83 16.82
CA VAL A 49 2.40 3.96 17.67
C VAL A 49 0.94 3.83 18.05
N TYR A 50 0.65 3.94 19.33
CA TYR A 50 -0.70 3.96 19.87
C TYR A 50 -0.93 5.27 20.61
N LEU A 51 -2.13 5.84 20.50
CA LEU A 51 -2.49 7.01 21.30
C LEU A 51 -2.82 6.54 22.71
N THR A 52 -2.36 7.28 23.72
CA THR A 52 -2.83 7.09 25.10
C THR A 52 -4.28 7.56 25.22
N ASP A 53 -4.95 7.26 26.32
CA ASP A 53 -6.31 7.78 26.56
C ASP A 53 -6.33 9.32 26.50
N SER A 54 -5.35 9.98 27.15
CA SER A 54 -5.20 11.43 27.11
C SER A 54 -4.87 11.97 25.72
N GLY A 55 -4.04 11.25 24.96
CA GLY A 55 -3.71 11.62 23.59
C GLY A 55 -4.88 11.46 22.63
N SER A 56 -5.71 10.45 22.85
CA SER A 56 -6.95 10.21 22.10
C SER A 56 -7.94 11.35 22.33
N ASP A 57 -8.19 11.73 23.58
CA ASP A 57 -9.04 12.89 23.93
C ASP A 57 -8.53 14.19 23.29
N LYS A 58 -7.21 14.37 23.28
CA LYS A 58 -6.57 15.56 22.70
C LYS A 58 -6.66 15.55 21.18
N ALA A 59 -6.45 14.41 20.54
CA ALA A 59 -6.63 14.25 19.10
C ALA A 59 -8.08 14.52 18.69
N GLU A 60 -9.06 14.01 19.44
CA GLU A 60 -10.48 14.26 19.21
C GLU A 60 -10.82 15.76 19.20
N ARG A 61 -10.23 16.54 20.12
CA ARG A 61 -10.39 18.00 20.15
C ARG A 61 -9.72 18.70 18.96
N ILE A 62 -8.50 18.30 18.62
CA ILE A 62 -7.72 18.90 17.51
C ILE A 62 -8.39 18.66 16.15
N PHE A 63 -8.90 17.44 15.96
CA PHE A 63 -9.48 16.99 14.70
C PHE A 63 -11.01 17.08 14.67
N SER A 64 -11.63 17.64 15.72
CA SER A 64 -13.09 17.75 15.86
C SER A 64 -13.83 16.42 15.64
N ALA A 65 -13.20 15.32 16.07
CA ALA A 65 -13.72 13.97 15.97
C ALA A 65 -14.39 13.56 17.28
N LYS A 66 -15.57 12.94 17.22
CA LYS A 66 -16.30 12.49 18.43
C LYS A 66 -15.72 11.21 19.04
N ASN A 67 -15.17 10.32 18.20
CA ASN A 67 -14.50 9.10 18.61
C ASN A 67 -13.47 8.75 17.55
N ILE A 68 -12.18 8.88 17.87
CA ILE A 68 -11.11 8.67 16.89
C ILE A 68 -10.97 7.21 16.44
N TYR A 69 -11.44 6.26 17.24
CA TYR A 69 -11.41 4.81 16.95
C TYR A 69 -12.66 4.30 16.21
N SER A 70 -13.61 5.17 15.86
CA SER A 70 -14.77 4.77 15.07
C SER A 70 -14.38 4.44 13.63
N GLU A 71 -15.11 3.53 12.96
CA GLU A 71 -14.86 3.15 11.56
C GLU A 71 -14.83 4.37 10.61
N LYS A 72 -15.64 5.39 10.90
CA LYS A 72 -15.67 6.66 10.15
C LYS A 72 -14.35 7.41 10.20
N ASN A 73 -13.62 7.29 11.31
CA ASN A 73 -12.35 7.97 11.55
C ASN A 73 -11.14 7.06 11.34
N ALA A 74 -11.33 5.84 10.83
CA ALA A 74 -10.24 4.87 10.66
C ALA A 74 -9.11 5.42 9.76
N ASN A 75 -9.46 6.16 8.70
CA ASN A 75 -8.47 6.79 7.83
C ASN A 75 -7.70 7.91 8.56
N LEU A 76 -8.43 8.78 9.27
CA LEU A 76 -7.84 9.84 10.08
C LEU A 76 -6.89 9.29 11.15
N LEU A 77 -7.29 8.24 11.87
CA LEU A 77 -6.45 7.57 12.87
C LEU A 77 -5.18 6.98 12.22
N ALA A 78 -5.30 6.36 11.05
CA ALA A 78 -4.15 5.85 10.30
C ALA A 78 -3.19 6.98 9.88
N LYS A 79 -3.70 8.13 9.45
CA LYS A 79 -2.88 9.32 9.14
C LYS A 79 -2.19 9.86 10.39
N ILE A 80 -2.91 10.00 11.52
CA ILE A 80 -2.36 10.52 12.78
C ILE A 80 -1.21 9.63 13.26
N THR A 81 -1.44 8.32 13.36
CA THR A 81 -0.42 7.37 13.82
C THR A 81 0.79 7.33 12.87
N ALA A 82 0.56 7.40 11.56
CA ALA A 82 1.63 7.51 10.57
C ALA A 82 2.45 8.81 10.68
N CYS A 83 1.80 9.96 10.94
CA CYS A 83 2.46 11.25 11.16
C CYS A 83 3.35 11.23 12.40
N ILE A 84 2.84 10.69 13.52
CA ILE A 84 3.62 10.53 14.75
C ILE A 84 4.80 9.58 14.50
N LYS A 85 4.56 8.43 13.86
CA LYS A 85 5.61 7.47 13.50
C LYS A 85 6.69 8.08 12.60
N ALA A 86 6.30 8.85 11.59
CA ALA A 86 7.24 9.53 10.70
C ALA A 86 8.06 10.61 11.44
N ARG A 87 7.45 11.29 12.41
CA ARG A 87 8.11 12.33 13.21
C ARG A 87 9.13 11.73 14.18
N GLU A 88 8.70 10.75 14.97
CA GLU A 88 9.42 10.26 16.16
C GLU A 88 10.32 9.04 15.88
N ILE A 89 9.86 8.11 15.02
CA ILE A 89 10.59 6.85 14.77
C ILE A 89 11.51 6.98 13.56
N LEU A 90 11.01 7.51 12.44
CA LEU A 90 11.76 7.56 11.19
C LEU A 90 12.83 8.66 11.20
N LYS A 91 14.08 8.25 10.97
CA LYS A 91 15.26 9.11 10.94
C LYS A 91 15.79 9.27 9.51
N GLU A 92 16.02 10.52 9.14
CA GLU A 92 16.77 10.86 7.93
C GLU A 92 18.21 10.34 8.06
N ASP A 93 18.82 9.96 6.92
CA ASP A 93 20.15 9.35 6.80
C ASP A 93 20.30 7.96 7.46
N LYS A 94 19.21 7.40 8.02
CA LYS A 94 19.18 6.04 8.57
C LYS A 94 18.11 5.19 7.91
N ASP A 95 16.84 5.62 7.98
CA ASP A 95 15.70 4.87 7.44
C ASP A 95 15.39 5.30 5.99
N TYR A 96 15.69 6.55 5.66
CA TYR A 96 15.48 7.15 4.34
C TYR A 96 16.41 8.34 4.11
N ILE A 97 16.52 8.78 2.86
CA ILE A 97 17.16 10.03 2.45
C ILE A 97 16.17 10.87 1.63
N VAL A 98 16.37 12.20 1.66
CA VAL A 98 15.67 13.12 0.76
C VAL A 98 16.55 13.38 -0.46
N ARG A 99 16.06 13.01 -1.65
CA ARG A 99 16.79 13.21 -2.91
C ARG A 99 15.86 13.67 -4.02
N ASP A 100 16.24 14.75 -4.71
CA ASP A 100 15.46 15.34 -5.81
C ASP A 100 13.99 15.63 -5.44
N GLY A 101 13.78 16.09 -4.19
CA GLY A 101 12.44 16.37 -3.65
C GLY A 101 11.58 15.13 -3.41
N LYS A 102 12.19 13.94 -3.30
CA LYS A 102 11.52 12.66 -3.03
C LYS A 102 12.16 11.93 -1.86
N ILE A 103 11.34 11.19 -1.12
CA ILE A 103 11.81 10.27 -0.09
C ILE A 103 12.27 8.97 -0.76
N VAL A 104 13.52 8.59 -0.50
CA VAL A 104 14.13 7.33 -0.97
C VAL A 104 14.52 6.49 0.24
N LEU A 105 14.00 5.29 0.37
CA LEU A 105 14.26 4.41 1.51
C LEU A 105 15.72 3.91 1.48
N ILE A 106 16.30 3.71 2.65
CA ILE A 106 17.57 3.00 2.82
C ILE A 106 17.26 1.54 3.18
N ASP A 107 17.95 0.61 2.53
CA ASP A 107 17.87 -0.81 2.88
C ASP A 107 18.64 -1.08 4.19
N GLU A 108 17.96 -1.61 5.20
CA GLU A 108 18.51 -1.82 6.55
C GLU A 108 19.71 -2.79 6.57
N PHE A 109 19.81 -3.72 5.61
CA PHE A 109 20.89 -4.71 5.57
C PHE A 109 22.13 -4.19 4.84
N THR A 110 21.94 -3.39 3.80
CA THR A 110 23.03 -2.98 2.90
C THR A 110 23.42 -1.51 3.02
N GLY A 111 22.57 -0.68 3.65
CA GLY A 111 22.74 0.77 3.73
C GLY A 111 22.60 1.49 2.38
N ARG A 112 22.15 0.79 1.32
CA ARG A 112 22.00 1.37 -0.02
C ARG A 112 20.62 1.96 -0.21
N ALA A 113 20.53 2.95 -1.10
CA ALA A 113 19.26 3.50 -1.54
C ALA A 113 18.42 2.42 -2.26
N ALA A 114 17.27 2.10 -1.69
CA ALA A 114 16.31 1.15 -2.24
C ALA A 114 15.38 1.85 -3.25
N VAL A 115 15.93 2.17 -4.42
CA VAL A 115 15.20 2.87 -5.48
C VAL A 115 13.96 2.06 -5.91
N GLY A 116 12.80 2.71 -5.93
CA GLY A 116 11.51 2.09 -6.26
C GLY A 116 10.79 1.45 -5.07
N ARG A 117 11.44 1.28 -3.93
CA ARG A 117 10.75 0.95 -2.67
C ARG A 117 10.17 2.22 -2.04
N VAL A 118 9.11 2.00 -1.29
CA VAL A 118 8.31 3.04 -0.67
C VAL A 118 7.79 2.59 0.67
N PHE A 119 7.55 3.53 1.59
CA PHE A 119 6.88 3.18 2.85
C PHE A 119 5.43 2.73 2.59
N PRO A 120 4.93 1.75 3.37
CA PRO A 120 3.56 1.25 3.24
C PRO A 120 2.52 2.22 3.82
N GLY A 121 1.28 2.14 3.32
CA GLY A 121 0.14 2.90 3.83
C GLY A 121 0.37 4.41 3.86
N GLU A 122 -0.07 5.06 4.94
CA GLU A 122 0.04 6.51 5.14
C GLU A 122 1.44 6.99 5.56
N LEU A 123 2.39 6.07 5.77
CA LEU A 123 3.71 6.41 6.30
C LEU A 123 4.57 7.18 5.28
N GLN A 124 4.42 6.92 3.98
CA GLN A 124 5.12 7.73 2.98
C GLN A 124 4.54 9.14 2.89
N PRO A 125 3.23 9.35 2.68
CA PRO A 125 2.65 10.69 2.73
C PRO A 125 3.01 11.46 4.00
N ALA A 126 3.04 10.79 5.16
CA ALA A 126 3.46 11.38 6.43
C ALA A 126 4.95 11.81 6.42
N CYS A 127 5.84 11.00 5.86
CA CYS A 127 7.26 11.32 5.72
C CYS A 127 7.49 12.45 4.71
N GLU A 128 6.74 12.48 3.61
CA GLU A 128 6.75 13.59 2.64
C GLU A 128 6.26 14.89 3.29
N ALA A 129 5.17 14.82 4.08
CA ALA A 129 4.65 15.95 4.84
C ALA A 129 5.65 16.48 5.88
N LYS A 130 6.37 15.59 6.58
CA LYS A 130 7.45 15.95 7.51
C LYS A 130 8.52 16.85 6.88
N HIS A 131 8.80 16.66 5.60
CA HIS A 131 9.78 17.42 4.82
C HIS A 131 9.18 18.54 3.96
N GLY A 132 7.88 18.80 4.08
CA GLY A 132 7.17 19.80 3.27
C GLY A 132 7.18 19.47 1.76
N LEU A 133 7.35 18.20 1.41
CA LEU A 133 7.38 17.74 0.02
C LEU A 133 5.96 17.61 -0.53
N LYS A 134 5.83 17.64 -1.85
CA LYS A 134 4.56 17.35 -2.52
C LYS A 134 4.15 15.91 -2.20
N ILE A 135 3.00 15.75 -1.55
CA ILE A 135 2.45 14.43 -1.24
C ILE A 135 2.13 13.71 -2.54
N THR A 136 2.72 12.54 -2.71
CA THR A 136 2.50 11.70 -3.88
C THR A 136 1.23 10.87 -3.65
N SER A 137 0.15 11.20 -4.37
CA SER A 137 -1.02 10.32 -4.44
C SER A 137 -0.59 8.98 -5.04
N ARG A 138 -0.95 7.89 -4.37
CA ARG A 138 -0.77 6.55 -4.92
C ARG A 138 -2.10 6.00 -5.36
N GLY A 139 -2.10 5.40 -6.54
CA GLY A 139 -3.09 4.41 -6.89
C GLY A 139 -3.08 3.31 -5.81
N ARG A 140 -4.23 3.08 -5.19
CA ARG A 140 -4.43 1.96 -4.27
C ARG A 140 -4.78 0.74 -5.10
N ILE A 141 -4.18 -0.41 -4.79
CA ILE A 141 -4.67 -1.69 -5.32
C ILE A 141 -6.05 -1.93 -4.70
N MET A 142 -7.08 -1.83 -5.52
CA MET A 142 -8.48 -2.05 -5.12
C MET A 142 -8.84 -3.54 -5.17
N GLY A 143 -8.16 -4.29 -6.04
CA GLY A 143 -8.32 -5.72 -6.17
C GLY A 143 -7.23 -6.31 -7.04
N ASN A 144 -6.96 -7.59 -6.82
CA ASN A 144 -6.12 -8.37 -7.71
C ASN A 144 -6.69 -9.78 -7.86
N ILE A 145 -6.46 -10.40 -9.02
CA ILE A 145 -6.84 -11.78 -9.30
C ILE A 145 -5.82 -12.40 -10.25
N ALA A 146 -5.35 -13.60 -9.93
CA ALA A 146 -4.50 -14.35 -10.85
C ALA A 146 -5.31 -14.73 -12.10
N LEU A 147 -4.73 -14.58 -13.29
CA LEU A 147 -5.43 -14.84 -14.54
C LEU A 147 -5.93 -16.30 -14.63
N GLN A 148 -5.18 -17.25 -14.07
CA GLN A 148 -5.57 -18.65 -13.93
C GLN A 148 -6.90 -18.78 -13.19
N TYR A 149 -7.03 -18.07 -12.07
CA TYR A 149 -8.23 -18.12 -11.23
C TYR A 149 -9.40 -17.42 -11.91
N PHE A 150 -9.16 -16.25 -12.51
CA PHE A 150 -10.18 -15.52 -13.27
C PHE A 150 -10.74 -16.37 -14.42
N ALA A 151 -9.89 -17.04 -15.19
CA ALA A 151 -10.31 -17.91 -16.28
C ALA A 151 -11.20 -19.07 -15.78
N ARG A 152 -10.90 -19.66 -14.61
CA ARG A 152 -11.69 -20.75 -14.03
C ARG A 152 -13.09 -20.34 -13.54
N LEU A 153 -13.40 -19.04 -13.49
CA LEU A 153 -14.76 -18.57 -13.21
C LEU A 153 -15.72 -18.82 -14.38
N TYR A 154 -15.20 -19.03 -15.59
CA TYR A 154 -16.03 -19.33 -16.75
C TYR A 154 -16.53 -20.78 -16.70
N PRO A 155 -17.85 -21.02 -16.81
CA PRO A 155 -18.41 -22.38 -16.79
C PRO A 155 -17.91 -23.27 -17.94
N LYS A 156 -17.49 -22.65 -19.05
CA LYS A 156 -16.89 -23.30 -20.21
C LYS A 156 -15.73 -22.45 -20.71
N MET A 157 -14.61 -23.10 -21.02
CA MET A 157 -13.41 -22.45 -21.54
C MET A 157 -12.95 -23.18 -22.81
N SER A 158 -12.52 -22.43 -23.80
CA SER A 158 -11.94 -22.93 -25.04
C SER A 158 -10.92 -21.91 -25.56
N GLY A 159 -10.00 -22.35 -26.41
CA GLY A 159 -8.98 -21.49 -26.98
C GLY A 159 -8.41 -22.08 -28.27
N MET A 160 -7.72 -21.24 -29.04
CA MET A 160 -7.03 -21.63 -30.26
C MET A 160 -5.65 -20.98 -30.30
N THR A 161 -4.65 -21.73 -30.77
CA THR A 161 -3.29 -21.23 -31.01
C THR A 161 -2.53 -22.23 -31.88
N GLY A 162 -1.53 -21.76 -32.62
CA GLY A 162 -0.66 -22.61 -33.43
C GLY A 162 0.42 -23.35 -32.64
N THR A 163 0.60 -23.05 -31.35
CA THR A 163 1.75 -23.52 -30.55
C THR A 163 1.36 -24.06 -29.17
N ALA A 164 0.17 -24.66 -29.02
CA ALA A 164 -0.28 -25.21 -27.73
C ALA A 164 0.37 -26.55 -27.38
N GLU A 165 0.83 -27.33 -28.36
CA GLU A 165 1.32 -28.70 -28.13
C GLU A 165 2.40 -28.81 -27.03
N PRO A 166 3.44 -27.95 -27.00
CA PRO A 166 4.44 -28.01 -25.95
C PRO A 166 3.90 -27.69 -24.55
N ALA A 167 2.78 -26.96 -24.46
CA ALA A 167 2.14 -26.54 -23.21
C ALA A 167 0.89 -27.37 -22.86
N ARG A 168 0.63 -28.48 -23.58
CA ARG A 168 -0.57 -29.33 -23.43
C ARG A 168 -0.79 -29.80 -21.99
N GLU A 169 0.27 -30.27 -21.34
CA GLU A 169 0.19 -30.75 -19.94
C GLU A 169 -0.15 -29.62 -18.96
N GLU A 170 0.34 -28.41 -19.21
CA GLU A 170 0.03 -27.23 -18.39
C GLU A 170 -1.43 -26.80 -18.57
N PHE A 171 -1.96 -26.84 -19.81
CA PHE A 171 -3.37 -26.58 -20.09
C PHE A 171 -4.30 -27.57 -19.37
N GLU A 172 -3.98 -28.86 -19.39
CA GLU A 172 -4.78 -29.88 -18.74
C GLU A 172 -4.73 -29.73 -17.21
N LYS A 173 -3.54 -29.56 -16.63
CA LYS A 173 -3.37 -29.48 -15.17
C LYS A 173 -3.94 -28.20 -14.56
N ILE A 174 -3.72 -27.05 -15.20
CA ILE A 174 -4.08 -25.75 -14.63
C ILE A 174 -5.52 -25.38 -14.98
N TYR A 175 -5.97 -25.71 -16.19
CA TYR A 175 -7.26 -25.25 -16.73
C TYR A 175 -8.26 -26.37 -17.03
N GLY A 176 -7.84 -27.64 -17.01
CA GLY A 176 -8.69 -28.76 -17.41
C GLY A 176 -9.04 -28.75 -18.90
N ILE A 177 -8.22 -28.11 -19.75
CA ILE A 177 -8.45 -28.01 -21.18
C ILE A 177 -7.57 -29.01 -21.92
N LEU A 178 -8.18 -29.82 -22.77
CA LEU A 178 -7.47 -30.70 -23.71
C LEU A 178 -7.01 -29.91 -24.92
N THR A 179 -5.79 -30.20 -25.38
CA THR A 179 -5.23 -29.63 -26.61
C THR A 179 -5.31 -30.67 -27.72
N GLU A 180 -5.90 -30.30 -28.84
CA GLU A 180 -6.03 -31.15 -30.03
C GLU A 180 -5.37 -30.45 -31.23
N ILE A 181 -4.59 -31.20 -32.01
CA ILE A 181 -3.96 -30.69 -33.23
C ILE A 181 -4.93 -30.86 -34.40
N ILE A 182 -5.28 -29.76 -35.04
CA ILE A 182 -6.09 -29.76 -36.27
C ILE A 182 -5.14 -29.86 -37.47
N PRO A 183 -5.21 -30.95 -38.28
CA PRO A 183 -4.41 -31.07 -39.49
C PRO A 183 -4.69 -29.93 -40.47
N THR A 184 -3.63 -29.47 -41.15
CA THR A 184 -3.71 -28.42 -42.18
C THR A 184 -3.85 -29.00 -43.56
#